data_AF-A0A6P6TWV1-F1
#
_entry.id   AF-A0A6P6TWV1-F1
#
_cell.length_a   1.000
_cell.length_b   1.000
_cell.length_c   1.000
_cell.angle_alpha   90.00
_cell.angle_beta   90.00
_cell.angle_gamma   90.00
#
_symmetry.space_group_name_H-M   'P 1'
#
loop_
_entity.id
_entity.type
_entity.pdbx_description
1 polymer ?
#
loop_
_entity_poly.entity_id
_entity_poly.type
_entity_poly.pdbx_seq_one_letter_code
_entity_poly.pdbx_strand_id
1 'polypeptide(L)'
;MSQWPANQTRSFRDEEAKFKLCKVRSVQFGQKGKPYLNTYDGHTIRYPDPLIKANDTIKLDLENNKITEFIKFDVGNVVMVTGGRNRGWVGVIKNREKHKGSFETIHVQDATGHEFATCLGNVFIIGKGAKPWVSLPKGKGIKLTVIKEQRKRIAAQAATTA
;
A
#
# COMPACT_ATOMS: atom_id res chain seq x y z
N MET A 1 -26.87 7.39 10.23
CA MET A 1 -26.16 6.63 9.17
C MET A 1 -25.11 7.57 8.58
N SER A 2 -23.91 7.64 9.17
CA SER A 2 -22.92 8.67 8.86
C SER A 2 -22.35 8.46 7.45
N GLN A 3 -22.55 9.43 6.57
CA GLN A 3 -21.88 9.52 5.28
C GLN A 3 -20.37 9.35 5.46
N TRP A 4 -19.88 8.22 4.98
CA TRP A 4 -18.46 7.95 4.81
C TRP A 4 -17.94 8.91 3.73
N PRO A 5 -16.85 9.66 3.96
CA PRO A 5 -16.35 10.55 2.94
C PRO A 5 -15.91 9.72 1.73
N ALA A 6 -16.64 9.89 0.63
CA ALA A 6 -16.29 9.38 -0.68
C ALA A 6 -14.92 9.94 -1.10
N ASN A 7 -14.12 9.07 -1.72
CA ASN A 7 -12.88 9.32 -2.46
C ASN A 7 -12.31 10.75 -2.31
N GLN A 8 -11.46 10.95 -1.32
CA GLN A 8 -10.70 12.18 -1.18
C GLN A 8 -9.62 12.24 -2.26
N THR A 9 -9.88 13.02 -3.32
CA THR A 9 -8.89 13.32 -4.36
C THR A 9 -7.72 14.06 -3.73
N ARG A 10 -6.49 13.57 -3.95
CA ARG A 10 -5.27 14.24 -3.51
C ARG A 10 -4.63 14.97 -4.67
N SER A 11 -4.06 16.14 -4.40
CA SER A 11 -3.18 16.84 -5.34
C SER A 11 -1.78 16.24 -5.29
N PHE A 12 -1.13 16.15 -6.45
CA PHE A 12 0.20 15.61 -6.62
C PHE A 12 1.17 16.72 -7.01
N ARG A 13 2.45 16.53 -6.70
CA ARG A 13 3.53 17.31 -7.33
C ARG A 13 3.82 16.73 -8.71
N ASP A 14 4.27 17.55 -9.63
CA ASP A 14 4.51 17.15 -11.03
C ASP A 14 5.49 15.98 -11.16
N GLU A 15 6.47 15.88 -10.26
CA GLU A 15 7.42 14.76 -10.22
C GLU A 15 6.77 13.44 -9.79
N GLU A 16 5.81 13.48 -8.85
CA GLU A 16 5.11 12.28 -8.35
C GLU A 16 4.08 11.79 -9.37
N ALA A 17 3.52 12.70 -10.18
CA ALA A 17 2.54 12.38 -11.21
C ALA A 17 3.12 11.55 -12.37
N LYS A 18 4.45 11.51 -12.53
CA LYS A 18 5.12 10.76 -13.61
C LYS A 18 5.18 9.26 -13.36
N PHE A 19 5.04 8.82 -12.11
CA PHE A 19 5.17 7.41 -11.78
C PHE A 19 3.96 6.88 -11.01
N LYS A 20 3.75 5.57 -11.15
CA LYS A 20 2.71 4.82 -10.42
C LYS A 20 3.33 3.62 -9.74
N LEU A 21 2.87 3.32 -8.52
CA LEU A 21 3.19 2.06 -7.87
C LEU A 21 2.18 1.00 -8.27
N CYS A 22 2.66 -0.15 -8.72
CA CYS A 22 1.85 -1.28 -9.13
C CYS A 22 2.27 -2.52 -8.35
N LYS A 23 1.31 -3.26 -7.78
CA LYS A 23 1.57 -4.55 -7.13
C LYS A 23 1.63 -5.64 -8.17
N VAL A 24 2.63 -6.52 -8.07
CA VAL A 24 2.78 -7.71 -8.89
C VAL A 24 1.79 -8.78 -8.44
N ARG A 25 0.91 -9.21 -9.34
CA ARG A 25 -0.06 -10.27 -9.09
C ARG A 25 0.56 -11.65 -9.32
N SER A 26 1.21 -11.82 -10.47
CA SER A 26 1.85 -13.08 -10.85
C SER A 26 3.00 -12.83 -11.81
N VAL A 27 4.01 -13.70 -11.75
CA VAL A 27 5.10 -13.78 -12.72
C VAL A 27 4.96 -15.14 -13.40
N GLN A 28 4.92 -15.15 -14.72
CA GLN A 28 4.64 -16.33 -15.52
C GLN A 28 5.55 -16.38 -16.75
N PHE A 29 5.74 -17.57 -17.31
CA PHE A 29 6.43 -17.76 -18.57
C PHE A 29 5.40 -17.92 -19.68
N GLY A 30 5.53 -17.10 -20.72
CA GLY A 30 4.66 -17.13 -21.89
C GLY A 30 5.16 -18.12 -22.94
N GLN A 31 4.50 -18.07 -24.10
CA GLN A 31 4.94 -18.83 -25.27
C GLN A 31 6.40 -18.50 -25.61
N LYS A 32 7.16 -19.54 -25.96
CA LYS A 32 8.62 -19.46 -26.21
C LYS A 32 9.45 -19.11 -24.98
N GLY A 33 8.95 -19.39 -23.77
CA GLY A 33 9.72 -19.21 -22.52
C GLY A 33 9.97 -17.76 -22.13
N LYS A 34 9.20 -16.80 -22.69
CA LYS A 34 9.39 -15.38 -22.40
C LYS A 34 8.77 -15.03 -21.03
N PRO A 35 9.55 -14.57 -20.04
CA PRO A 35 8.99 -14.16 -18.76
C PRO A 35 8.16 -12.89 -18.91
N TYR A 36 6.99 -12.87 -18.29
CA TYR A 36 6.13 -11.70 -18.18
C TYR A 36 5.52 -11.60 -16.78
N LEU A 37 5.21 -10.36 -16.40
CA LEU A 37 4.62 -10.03 -15.11
C LEU A 37 3.25 -9.41 -15.33
N ASN A 38 2.30 -9.76 -14.45
CA ASN A 38 0.98 -9.16 -14.45
C ASN A 38 0.84 -8.29 -13.19
N THR A 39 0.40 -7.05 -13.38
CA THR A 39 0.11 -6.15 -12.26
C THR A 39 -1.36 -6.20 -11.87
N TYR A 40 -1.66 -5.70 -10.68
CA TYR A 40 -3.04 -5.53 -10.22
C TYR A 40 -3.85 -4.55 -11.08
N ASP A 41 -3.16 -3.60 -11.71
CA ASP A 41 -3.73 -2.61 -12.61
C ASP A 41 -3.97 -3.14 -14.04
N GLY A 42 -3.71 -4.43 -14.30
CA GLY A 42 -3.92 -5.06 -15.60
C GLY A 42 -2.79 -4.85 -16.61
N HIS A 43 -1.68 -4.23 -16.22
CA HIS A 43 -0.51 -4.13 -17.09
C HIS A 43 0.21 -5.48 -17.19
N THR A 44 0.65 -5.81 -18.41
CA THR A 44 1.49 -6.98 -18.69
C THR A 44 2.86 -6.50 -19.17
N ILE A 45 3.89 -6.67 -18.34
CA ILE A 45 5.25 -6.21 -18.64
C ILE A 45 6.11 -7.42 -18.98
N ARG A 46 6.72 -7.41 -20.17
CA ARG A 46 7.58 -8.49 -20.66
C ARG A 46 9.02 -8.24 -20.23
N TYR A 47 9.76 -9.32 -19.98
CA TYR A 47 11.16 -9.28 -19.53
C TYR A 47 11.35 -8.47 -18.24
N PRO A 48 10.63 -8.78 -17.15
CA PRO A 48 10.91 -8.20 -15.84
C PRO A 48 12.28 -8.67 -15.32
N ASP A 49 12.82 -7.92 -14.35
CA ASP A 49 14.00 -8.35 -13.59
C ASP A 49 13.70 -9.71 -12.89
N PRO A 50 14.58 -10.72 -13.02
CA PRO A 50 14.41 -12.04 -12.38
C PRO A 50 14.24 -12.01 -10.86
N LEU A 51 14.66 -10.93 -10.20
CA LEU A 51 14.55 -10.77 -8.75
C LEU A 51 13.13 -10.40 -8.28
N ILE A 52 12.25 -10.00 -9.20
CA ILE A 52 10.86 -9.60 -8.90
C ILE A 52 10.00 -10.86 -8.70
N LYS A 53 9.31 -10.92 -7.57
CA LYS A 53 8.39 -12.01 -7.22
C LYS A 53 6.95 -11.53 -7.10
N ALA A 54 6.02 -12.48 -6.97
CA ALA A 54 4.62 -12.14 -6.70
C ALA A 54 4.48 -11.41 -5.34
N ASN A 55 3.55 -10.45 -5.29
CA ASN A 55 3.29 -9.53 -4.17
C ASN A 55 4.33 -8.43 -3.94
N ASP A 56 5.40 -8.38 -4.73
CA ASP A 56 6.31 -7.23 -4.76
C ASP A 56 5.61 -6.02 -5.37
N THR A 57 6.18 -4.83 -5.15
CA THR A 57 5.69 -3.59 -5.75
C THR A 57 6.72 -3.03 -6.70
N ILE A 58 6.27 -2.61 -7.88
CA ILE A 58 7.09 -2.01 -8.92
C ILE A 58 6.68 -0.56 -9.12
N LYS A 59 7.67 0.29 -9.37
CA LYS A 59 7.50 1.68 -9.77
C LYS A 59 7.49 1.73 -11.29
N LEU A 60 6.31 1.95 -11.84
CA LEU A 60 6.06 2.11 -13.25
C LEU A 60 6.18 3.59 -13.63
N ASP A 61 6.99 3.87 -14.65
CA ASP A 61 6.97 5.16 -15.32
C ASP A 61 5.79 5.20 -16.30
N LEU A 62 4.94 6.22 -16.21
CA LEU A 62 3.71 6.33 -17.00
C LEU A 62 3.99 6.69 -18.46
N GLU A 63 5.10 7.37 -18.74
CA GLU A 63 5.46 7.75 -20.12
C GLU A 63 5.97 6.54 -20.90
N ASN A 64 6.92 5.81 -20.32
CA ASN A 64 7.60 4.71 -20.98
C ASN A 64 6.93 3.35 -20.74
N ASN A 65 6.03 3.24 -19.76
CA ASN A 65 5.47 1.98 -19.26
C ASN A 65 6.55 0.94 -18.89
N LYS A 66 7.71 1.43 -18.43
CA LYS A 66 8.85 0.61 -18.00
C LYS A 66 8.98 0.64 -16.49
N ILE A 67 9.55 -0.42 -15.94
CA ILE A 67 9.86 -0.53 -14.51
C ILE A 67 11.14 0.25 -14.26
N THR A 68 11.09 1.20 -13.33
CA THR A 68 12.28 1.97 -12.90
C THR A 68 12.92 1.32 -11.70
N GLU A 69 12.11 1.01 -10.68
CA GLU A 69 12.54 0.45 -9.41
C GLU A 69 11.51 -0.55 -8.89
N PHE A 70 11.92 -1.44 -7.98
CA PHE A 70 11.01 -2.38 -7.34
C PHE A 70 11.35 -2.55 -5.85
N ILE A 71 10.34 -2.93 -5.07
CA ILE A 71 10.43 -3.21 -3.65
C ILE A 71 9.98 -4.65 -3.42
N LYS A 72 10.84 -5.43 -2.78
CA LYS A 72 10.53 -6.79 -2.36
C LYS A 72 9.56 -6.80 -1.18
N PHE A 73 8.66 -7.77 -1.18
CA PHE A 73 7.79 -8.05 -0.05
C PHE A 73 8.59 -8.70 1.09
N ASP A 74 9.07 -7.84 2.00
CA ASP A 74 9.88 -8.23 3.15
C ASP A 74 9.47 -7.44 4.41
N VAL A 75 9.84 -8.01 5.57
CA VAL A 75 9.62 -7.41 6.88
C VAL A 75 10.36 -6.07 6.98
N GLY A 76 9.75 -5.09 7.63
CA GLY A 76 10.32 -3.75 7.80
C GLY A 76 9.95 -2.75 6.72
N ASN A 77 9.29 -3.17 5.63
CA ASN A 77 8.78 -2.24 4.62
C ASN A 77 7.40 -1.66 5.00
N VAL A 78 7.14 -0.42 4.57
CA VAL A 78 5.87 0.27 4.79
C VAL A 78 4.81 -0.21 3.81
N VAL A 79 3.65 -0.52 4.35
CA VAL A 79 2.50 -1.05 3.61
C VAL A 79 1.25 -0.25 3.87
N MET A 80 0.36 -0.27 2.89
CA MET A 80 -1.01 0.19 3.00
C MET A 80 -1.96 -0.98 2.80
N VAL A 81 -3.01 -1.00 3.60
CA VAL A 81 -4.08 -1.99 3.48
C VAL A 81 -5.09 -1.51 2.43
N THR A 82 -5.31 -2.31 1.39
CA THR A 82 -6.24 -1.99 0.30
C THR A 82 -7.65 -2.53 0.52
N GLY A 83 -7.82 -3.56 1.36
CA GLY A 83 -9.09 -4.25 1.55
C GLY A 83 -9.35 -4.71 3.00
N GLY A 84 -10.60 -5.08 3.28
CA GLY A 84 -11.04 -5.57 4.61
C GLY A 84 -11.33 -4.45 5.63
N ARG A 85 -11.43 -4.84 6.91
CA ARG A 85 -11.77 -3.93 8.03
C ARG A 85 -10.76 -2.80 8.23
N ASN A 86 -9.50 -3.07 7.95
CA ASN A 86 -8.38 -2.16 8.18
C ASN A 86 -8.00 -1.37 6.91
N ARG A 87 -8.90 -1.31 5.92
CA ARG A 87 -8.67 -0.60 4.66
C ARG A 87 -8.26 0.86 4.89
N GLY A 88 -7.21 1.29 4.21
CA GLY A 88 -6.64 2.63 4.29
C GLY A 88 -5.63 2.83 5.41
N TRP A 89 -5.37 1.82 6.24
CA TRP A 89 -4.36 1.90 7.30
C TRP A 89 -2.96 1.73 6.71
N VAL A 90 -1.99 2.44 7.27
CA VAL A 90 -0.60 2.45 6.80
C VAL A 90 0.35 2.20 7.97
N GLY A 91 1.16 1.16 7.84
CA GLY A 91 2.12 0.77 8.86
C GLY A 91 3.28 -0.04 8.30
N VAL A 92 4.18 -0.48 9.17
CA VAL A 92 5.35 -1.28 8.83
C VAL A 92 5.06 -2.75 9.11
N ILE A 93 5.45 -3.64 8.19
CA ILE A 93 5.35 -5.09 8.41
C ILE A 93 6.30 -5.48 9.55
N LYS A 94 5.77 -6.12 10.60
CA LYS A 94 6.56 -6.71 11.68
C LYS A 94 6.80 -8.20 11.50
N ASN A 95 5.75 -8.93 11.17
CA ASN A 95 5.83 -10.38 11.08
C ASN A 95 4.95 -10.90 9.95
N ARG A 96 5.37 -12.00 9.35
CA ARG A 96 4.65 -12.72 8.31
C ARG A 96 4.42 -14.15 8.79
N GLU A 97 3.19 -14.46 9.12
CA GLU A 97 2.78 -15.79 9.53
C GLU A 97 2.33 -16.60 8.30
N LYS A 98 3.04 -17.71 8.06
CA LYS A 98 2.76 -18.61 6.94
C LYS A 98 2.03 -19.85 7.43
N HIS A 99 0.76 -19.97 7.03
CA HIS A 99 -0.01 -21.19 7.21
C HIS A 99 -0.06 -21.95 5.89
N LYS A 100 0.36 -23.23 5.89
CA LYS A 100 0.26 -24.09 4.71
C LYS A 100 -1.22 -24.39 4.43
N GLY A 101 -1.69 -24.07 3.24
CA GLY A 101 -3.07 -24.33 2.81
C GLY A 101 -4.10 -23.26 3.20
N SER A 102 -3.70 -22.19 3.91
CA SER A 102 -4.55 -21.04 4.21
C SER A 102 -3.89 -19.74 3.74
N PHE A 103 -4.61 -18.63 3.88
CA PHE A 103 -4.07 -17.31 3.60
C PHE A 103 -2.98 -16.96 4.61
N GLU A 104 -1.89 -16.39 4.11
CA GLU A 104 -0.84 -15.85 4.96
C GLU A 104 -1.34 -14.60 5.70
N THR A 105 -1.08 -14.57 7.00
CA THR A 105 -1.43 -13.45 7.87
C THR A 105 -0.23 -12.56 8.09
N ILE A 106 -0.42 -11.25 7.96
CA ILE A 106 0.64 -10.25 8.10
C ILE A 106 0.30 -9.39 9.30
N HIS A 107 1.24 -9.32 10.23
CA HIS A 107 1.17 -8.39 11.36
C HIS A 107 1.86 -7.08 10.97
N VAL A 108 1.10 -6.00 11.07
CA VAL A 108 1.53 -4.65 10.71
C VAL A 108 1.44 -3.78 11.95
N GLN A 109 2.44 -2.91 12.15
CA GLN A 109 2.43 -1.90 13.20
C GLN A 109 2.35 -0.50 12.58
N ASP A 110 1.38 0.29 13.03
CA ASP A 110 1.26 1.70 12.66
C ASP A 110 2.32 2.56 13.36
N ALA A 111 2.50 3.80 12.88
CA ALA A 111 3.39 4.77 13.50
C ALA A 111 3.02 5.13 14.96
N THR A 112 1.78 4.90 15.38
CA THR A 112 1.32 5.10 16.78
C THR A 112 1.52 3.88 17.67
N GLY A 113 2.14 2.81 17.16
CA GLY A 113 2.38 1.58 17.89
C GLY A 113 1.20 0.61 17.94
N HIS A 114 0.08 0.93 17.30
CA HIS A 114 -1.06 0.00 17.18
C HIS A 114 -0.69 -1.14 16.25
N GLU A 115 -0.96 -2.36 16.69
CA GLU A 115 -0.73 -3.58 15.90
C GLU A 115 -2.04 -4.15 15.40
N PHE A 116 -2.05 -4.58 14.15
CA PHE A 116 -3.19 -5.25 13.56
C PHE A 116 -2.73 -6.31 12.55
N ALA A 117 -3.63 -7.23 12.24
CA ALA A 117 -3.39 -8.30 11.29
C ALA A 117 -4.25 -8.12 10.02
N THR A 118 -3.69 -8.46 8.86
CA THR A 118 -4.39 -8.51 7.57
C THR A 118 -3.92 -9.71 6.75
N CYS A 119 -4.75 -10.15 5.80
CA CYS A 119 -4.36 -11.19 4.85
C CYS A 119 -3.45 -10.61 3.74
N LEU A 120 -2.49 -11.41 3.25
CA LEU A 120 -1.54 -11.06 2.18
C LEU A 120 -2.17 -10.40 0.94
N GLY A 121 -3.35 -10.86 0.52
CA GLY A 121 -4.05 -10.30 -0.64
C GLY A 121 -4.34 -8.79 -0.49
N ASN A 122 -4.62 -8.34 0.73
CA ASN A 122 -5.05 -6.98 1.05
C ASN A 122 -3.88 -6.03 1.37
N VAL A 123 -2.64 -6.48 1.26
CA VAL A 123 -1.46 -5.69 1.59
C VAL A 123 -0.78 -5.17 0.33
N PHE A 124 -0.44 -3.87 0.33
CA PHE A 124 0.24 -3.20 -0.76
C PHE A 124 1.46 -2.46 -0.22
N ILE A 125 2.65 -2.70 -0.78
CA ILE A 125 3.88 -2.06 -0.32
C ILE A 125 3.96 -0.67 -0.92
N ILE A 126 4.21 0.34 -0.09
CA ILE A 126 4.28 1.74 -0.54
C ILE A 126 5.72 2.25 -0.59
N GLY A 127 6.64 1.64 0.17
CA GLY A 127 7.99 2.16 0.28
C GLY A 127 8.94 1.19 0.96
N LYS A 128 10.21 1.57 0.95
CA LYS A 128 11.31 0.82 1.55
C LYS A 128 11.54 1.33 2.98
N GLY A 129 11.57 0.42 3.94
CA GLY A 129 11.67 0.80 5.35
C GLY A 129 10.44 1.61 5.79
N ALA A 130 10.68 2.64 6.61
CA ALA A 130 9.64 3.57 7.08
C ALA A 130 9.34 4.72 6.09
N LYS A 131 10.08 4.86 4.99
CA LYS A 131 9.92 5.97 4.04
C LYS A 131 8.98 5.55 2.88
N PRO A 132 7.76 6.10 2.79
CA PRO A 132 6.88 5.84 1.65
C PRO A 132 7.43 6.51 0.38
N TRP A 133 7.28 5.86 -0.77
CA TRP A 133 7.62 6.47 -2.07
C TRP A 133 6.55 7.42 -2.59
N VAL A 134 5.29 7.20 -2.20
CA VAL A 134 4.19 8.12 -2.50
C VAL A 134 3.82 8.97 -1.29
N SER A 135 3.29 10.16 -1.55
CA SER A 135 2.73 11.02 -0.52
C SER A 135 1.47 10.39 0.08
N LEU A 136 1.40 10.41 1.42
CA LEU A 136 0.26 9.86 2.14
C LEU A 136 -0.88 10.89 2.28
N PRO A 137 -2.15 10.44 2.24
CA PRO A 137 -3.30 11.33 2.41
C PRO A 137 -3.40 11.89 3.83
N LYS A 138 -4.31 12.85 4.03
CA LYS A 138 -4.55 13.50 5.34
C LYS A 138 -4.78 12.43 6.43
N GLY A 139 -3.99 12.50 7.49
CA GLY A 139 -3.99 11.50 8.57
C GLY A 139 -2.96 10.38 8.42
N LYS A 140 -2.13 10.38 7.36
CA LYS A 140 -1.02 9.43 7.13
C LYS A 140 -1.41 7.94 7.22
N GLY A 141 -2.69 7.63 7.01
CA GLY A 141 -3.20 6.26 7.16
C GLY A 141 -3.33 5.79 8.60
N ILE A 142 -3.32 6.68 9.59
CA ILE A 142 -3.52 6.33 11.01
C ILE A 142 -5.02 6.45 11.31
N LYS A 143 -5.67 5.34 11.65
CA LYS A 143 -7.05 5.39 12.15
C LYS A 143 -7.05 5.62 13.65
N LEU A 144 -7.62 6.75 14.05
CA LEU A 144 -7.83 7.09 15.45
C LEU A 144 -8.99 6.27 16.01
N THR A 145 -8.96 6.02 17.32
CA THR A 145 -10.11 5.44 18.02
C THR A 145 -11.26 6.44 18.03
N VAL A 146 -12.50 5.96 18.10
CA VAL A 146 -13.71 6.79 18.06
C VAL A 146 -13.66 7.93 19.08
N ILE A 147 -13.17 7.65 20.30
CA ILE A 147 -13.01 8.63 21.37
C ILE A 147 -11.97 9.71 21.00
N LYS A 148 -10.83 9.32 20.40
CA LYS A 148 -9.79 10.25 19.96
C LYS A 148 -10.29 11.14 18.81
N GLU A 149 -11.06 10.58 17.88
CA GLU A 149 -11.69 11.35 16.80
C GLU A 149 -12.70 12.37 17.35
N GLN A 150 -13.55 11.95 18.29
CA GLN A 150 -14.53 12.83 18.92
C GLN A 150 -13.85 14.00 19.65
N ARG A 151 -12.84 13.72 20.47
CA ARG A 151 -12.05 14.76 21.15
C ARG A 151 -11.41 15.73 20.16
N LYS A 152 -10.84 15.22 19.06
CA LYS A 152 -10.25 16.06 18.01
C LYS A 152 -11.30 16.93 17.32
N ARG A 153 -12.51 16.43 17.07
CA ARG A 153 -13.61 17.20 16.48
C ARG A 153 -14.09 18.32 17.42
N ILE A 154 -14.29 18.01 18.70
CA ILE A 154 -14.68 19.00 19.72
C ILE A 154 -13.61 20.09 19.84
N ALA A 155 -12.33 19.71 19.91
CA ALA A 155 -11.23 20.67 19.99
C ALA A 155 -11.16 21.57 18.74
N ALA A 156 -11.37 21.01 17.54
CA ALA A 156 -11.40 21.79 16.31
C ALA A 156 -12.59 22.77 16.26
N GLN A 157 -13.77 22.35 16.73
CA GLN A 157 -14.94 23.22 16.85
C GLN A 157 -14.68 24.37 17.83
N ALA A 158 -14.15 24.07 19.02
CA ALA A 158 -13.81 25.08 20.01
C ALA A 158 -12.79 26.12 19.49
N ALA A 159 -11.80 25.68 18.70
CA ALA A 159 -10.80 26.56 18.11
C ALA A 159 -11.31 27.42 16.94
N THR A 160 -12.50 27.12 16.39
CA THR A 160 -13.10 27.91 15.30
C THR A 160 -14.11 28.92 15.85
N THR A 161 -14.61 28.70 17.07
CA THR A 161 -15.60 29.56 17.75
C THR A 161 -14.92 30.60 18.67
N ALA A 162 -13.62 30.43 18.95
CA ALA A 162 -12.76 31.44 19.57
C ALA A 162 -12.06 32.26 18.50
#